data_AF-A0A7K2YSR3-F1
#
_entry.id   AF-A0A7K2YSR3-F1
#
_cell.length_a   1.000
_cell.length_b   1.000
_cell.length_c   1.000
_cell.angle_alpha   90.00
_cell.angle_beta   90.00
_cell.angle_gamma   90.00
#
_symmetry.space_group_name_H-M   'P 1'
#
loop_
_entity.id
_entity.type
_entity.pdbx_description
1 polymer ?
#
loop_
_entity_poly.entity_id
_entity_poly.type
_entity_poly.pdbx_seq_one_letter_code
_entity_poly.pdbx_strand_id
1 'polypeptide(L)'
;MTVVDFLGRDDFPDHWCANCGGYATRRLKDTQLSYYRAAHRLHTITRQLDRRRHRHQDVDSDVIKASLDELADWRPMGEASWWGADSWVWTRLVQDLRTRVVHGSA
;
A
#
# COMPACT_ATOMS: atom_id res chain seq x y z
N MET A 1 -9.26 -7.55 -9.24
CA MET A 1 -8.47 -6.31 -9.09
C MET A 1 -7.43 -6.59 -8.03
N THR A 2 -6.18 -6.76 -8.45
CA THR A 2 -5.04 -7.11 -7.58
C THR A 2 -4.45 -5.86 -6.97
N VAL A 3 -3.55 -6.00 -5.98
CA VAL A 3 -2.82 -4.85 -5.42
C VAL A 3 -1.99 -4.13 -6.50
N VAL A 4 -1.47 -4.85 -7.51
CA VAL A 4 -0.71 -4.25 -8.61
C VAL A 4 -1.61 -3.37 -9.48
N ASP A 5 -2.81 -3.85 -9.82
CA ASP A 5 -3.79 -3.05 -10.57
C ASP A 5 -4.23 -1.81 -9.78
N PHE A 6 -4.30 -1.94 -8.46
CA PHE A 6 -4.63 -0.83 -7.55
C PHE A 6 -3.51 0.22 -7.51
N LEU A 7 -2.25 -0.20 -7.53
CA LEU A 7 -1.09 0.69 -7.40
C LEU A 7 -0.71 1.40 -8.70
N GLY A 8 -0.99 0.80 -9.85
CA GLY A 8 -0.70 1.37 -11.16
C GLY A 8 -1.68 2.46 -11.62
N ARG A 9 -2.68 2.81 -10.80
CA ARG A 9 -3.69 3.82 -11.11
C ARG A 9 -3.35 5.17 -10.49
N ASP A 10 -3.10 6.17 -11.34
CA ASP A 10 -2.84 7.55 -10.91
C ASP A 10 -4.11 8.32 -10.51
N ASP A 11 -5.28 7.81 -10.89
CA ASP A 11 -6.61 8.40 -10.67
C ASP A 11 -7.28 7.90 -9.38
N PHE A 12 -6.60 7.07 -8.59
CA PHE A 12 -7.19 6.57 -7.35
C PHE A 12 -7.25 7.68 -6.30
N PRO A 13 -8.45 8.04 -5.81
CA PRO A 13 -8.56 9.11 -4.85
C PRO A 13 -7.91 8.70 -3.53
N ASP A 14 -7.08 9.58 -2.97
CA ASP A 14 -6.45 9.45 -1.64
C ASP A 14 -7.50 9.24 -0.51
N HIS A 15 -8.78 9.43 -0.83
CA HIS A 15 -9.95 9.17 0.01
C HIS A 15 -10.98 8.28 -0.70
N TRP A 16 -10.58 7.11 -1.20
CA TRP A 16 -11.50 6.14 -1.82
C TRP A 16 -12.74 5.81 -0.96
N CYS A 17 -12.63 5.89 0.38
CA CYS A 17 -13.77 5.80 1.30
C CYS A 17 -14.69 7.03 1.27
N ALA A 18 -14.15 8.23 1.09
CA ALA A 18 -14.96 9.46 1.00
C ALA A 18 -15.72 9.53 -0.32
N ASN A 19 -15.12 9.03 -1.41
CA ASN A 19 -15.74 9.04 -2.74
C ASN A 19 -17.01 8.17 -2.82
N CYS A 20 -17.13 7.14 -1.97
CA CYS A 20 -18.34 6.34 -1.84
C CYS A 20 -19.25 6.77 -0.68
N GLY A 21 -18.96 7.88 0.01
CA GLY A 21 -19.70 8.30 1.22
C GLY A 21 -19.67 7.25 2.34
N GLY A 22 -18.61 6.44 2.40
CA GLY A 22 -18.50 5.29 3.31
C GLY A 22 -19.32 4.06 2.90
N TYR A 23 -20.01 4.07 1.76
CA TYR A 23 -20.82 2.94 1.30
C TYR A 23 -20.01 1.64 1.13
N ALA A 24 -18.78 1.73 0.60
CA ALA A 24 -17.89 0.58 0.50
C ALA A 24 -17.51 0.03 1.88
N THR A 25 -17.28 0.90 2.86
CA THR A 25 -16.93 0.48 4.24
C THR A 25 -18.08 -0.22 4.97
N ARG A 26 -19.34 0.00 4.58
CA ARG A 26 -20.51 -0.66 5.19
C ARG A 26 -20.75 -2.09 4.69
N ARG A 27 -20.20 -2.47 3.53
CA ARG A 27 -20.38 -3.80 2.93
C ARG A 27 -19.15 -4.70 3.00
N LEU A 28 -17.97 -4.12 3.17
CA LEU A 28 -16.73 -4.90 3.27
C LEU A 28 -16.60 -5.48 4.68
N LYS A 29 -16.15 -6.73 4.78
CA LYS A 29 -15.77 -7.32 6.06
C LYS A 29 -14.53 -6.58 6.61
N ASP A 30 -14.36 -6.58 7.93
CA ASP A 30 -13.21 -5.91 8.58
C ASP A 30 -11.86 -6.31 7.98
N THR A 31 -11.69 -7.60 7.64
CA THR A 31 -10.49 -8.11 6.97
C THR A 31 -10.27 -7.49 5.59
N GLN A 32 -11.34 -7.30 4.80
CA GLN A 32 -11.26 -6.67 3.48
C GLN A 32 -10.99 -5.17 3.62
N LEU A 33 -11.62 -4.51 4.59
CA LEU A 33 -11.39 -3.10 4.87
C LEU A 33 -9.94 -2.85 5.33
N SER A 34 -9.42 -3.73 6.18
CA SER A 34 -8.02 -3.72 6.61
C SER A 34 -7.06 -3.88 5.43
N TYR A 35 -7.36 -4.79 4.50
CA TYR A 35 -6.59 -4.96 3.28
C TYR A 35 -6.54 -3.69 2.43
N TYR A 36 -7.69 -3.08 2.13
CA TYR A 36 -7.72 -1.87 1.32
C TYR A 36 -7.00 -0.69 1.98
N ARG A 37 -7.09 -0.57 3.32
CA ARG A 37 -6.33 0.43 4.07
C ARG A 37 -4.82 0.19 3.93
N ALA A 38 -4.38 -1.06 4.04
CA ALA A 38 -2.98 -1.41 3.87
C ALA A 38 -2.52 -1.13 2.42
N ALA A 39 -3.31 -1.54 1.42
CA ALA A 39 -3.01 -1.31 0.00
C ALA A 39 -2.90 0.19 -0.32
N HIS A 40 -3.76 1.01 0.28
CA HIS A 40 -3.70 2.46 0.16
C HIS A 40 -2.42 3.04 0.78
N ARG A 41 -2.01 2.57 1.96
CA ARG A 41 -0.74 2.98 2.57
C ARG A 41 0.45 2.66 1.67
N LEU A 42 0.48 1.47 1.04
CA LEU A 42 1.50 1.12 0.04
C LEU A 42 1.48 2.08 -1.15
N HIS A 43 0.30 2.43 -1.67
CA HIS A 43 0.17 3.38 -2.77
C HIS A 43 0.74 4.76 -2.42
N THR A 44 0.42 5.26 -1.23
CA THR A 44 0.96 6.53 -0.73
C THR A 44 2.49 6.49 -0.64
N ILE A 45 3.07 5.41 -0.12
CA ILE A 45 4.53 5.22 -0.05
C ILE A 45 5.16 5.21 -1.44
N THR A 46 4.58 4.46 -2.40
CA THR A 46 5.05 4.44 -3.79
C THR A 46 5.08 5.84 -4.38
N ARG A 47 3.98 6.61 -4.24
CA ARG A 47 3.93 8.00 -4.74
C ARG A 47 4.94 8.92 -4.06
N GLN A 48 5.18 8.74 -2.76
CA GLN A 48 6.20 9.50 -2.04
C GLN A 48 7.60 9.20 -2.57
N LEU A 49 7.93 7.93 -2.81
CA LEU A 49 9.21 7.53 -3.38
C LEU A 49 9.40 8.01 -4.83
N ASP A 50 8.35 7.95 -5.64
CA ASP A 50 8.38 8.49 -7.00
C ASP A 50 8.55 10.01 -6.98
N ARG A 51 7.86 10.73 -6.09
CA ARG A 51 8.05 12.19 -5.91
C ARG A 51 9.45 12.52 -5.42
N ARG A 52 10.02 11.77 -4.48
CA ARG A 52 11.41 11.93 -4.05
C ARG A 52 12.36 11.79 -5.23
N ARG A 53 12.18 10.76 -6.06
CA ARG A 53 12.99 10.52 -7.26
C ARG A 53 12.89 11.65 -8.30
N HIS A 54 11.69 12.18 -8.52
CA HIS A 54 11.44 13.16 -9.58
C HIS A 54 11.61 14.62 -9.16
N ARG A 55 11.42 14.95 -7.88
CA ARG A 55 11.34 16.33 -7.38
C ARG A 55 12.35 16.64 -6.26
N HIS A 56 13.25 15.71 -5.92
CA HIS A 56 14.19 15.83 -4.80
C HIS A 56 13.51 16.25 -3.49
N GLN A 57 12.28 15.76 -3.28
CA GLN A 57 11.54 16.07 -2.07
C GLN A 57 12.14 15.29 -0.91
N ASP A 58 12.44 15.99 0.19
CA ASP A 58 12.88 15.35 1.42
C ASP A 58 11.70 14.57 2.01
N VAL A 59 11.82 13.25 2.00
CA VAL A 59 10.83 12.35 2.58
C VAL A 59 11.57 11.52 3.62
N ASP A 60 11.04 11.54 4.84
CA ASP A 60 11.59 10.82 5.96
C ASP A 60 11.64 9.32 5.66
N SER A 61 12.86 8.86 5.38
CA SER A 61 13.12 7.49 4.96
C SER A 61 12.90 6.50 6.10
N ASP A 62 13.04 6.94 7.35
CA ASP A 62 12.85 6.08 8.51
C ASP A 62 11.35 5.91 8.82
N VAL A 63 10.55 6.95 8.63
CA VAL A 63 9.07 6.84 8.66
C VAL A 63 8.56 5.91 7.55
N ILE A 64 9.12 6.01 6.33
CA ILE A 64 8.75 5.09 5.25
C ILE A 64 9.18 3.65 5.58
N LYS A 65 10.40 3.42 6.08
CA LYS A 65 10.86 2.07 6.48
C LYS A 65 9.96 1.47 7.55
N ALA A 66 9.67 2.20 8.62
CA ALA A 66 8.79 1.74 9.68
C ALA A 66 7.40 1.37 9.14
N SER A 67 6.85 2.19 8.24
CA SER A 67 5.56 1.90 7.58
C SER A 67 5.63 0.64 6.71
N LEU A 68 6.72 0.43 5.97
CA LEU A 68 6.93 -0.78 5.18
C LEU A 68 7.12 -2.02 6.07
N ASP A 69 7.71 -1.86 7.25
CA ASP A 69 7.87 -2.93 8.23
C ASP A 69 6.53 -3.38 8.79
N GLU A 70 5.68 -2.43 9.20
CA GLU A 70 4.29 -2.73 9.60
C GLU A 70 3.50 -3.43 8.47
N LEU A 71 3.70 -3.00 7.22
CA LEU A 71 3.01 -3.57 6.06
C LEU A 71 3.55 -4.94 5.64
N ALA A 72 4.83 -5.25 5.93
CA ALA A 72 5.41 -6.57 5.68
C ALA A 72 4.78 -7.64 6.58
N ASP A 73 4.54 -7.27 7.84
CA ASP A 73 3.94 -8.12 8.87
C ASP A 73 2.42 -8.17 8.78
N TRP A 74 1.81 -7.27 8.01
CA TRP A 74 0.37 -7.26 7.80
C TRP A 74 -0.11 -8.58 7.18
N ARG A 75 -1.10 -9.20 7.82
CA ARG A 75 -1.81 -10.37 7.33
C ARG A 75 -3.31 -10.18 7.52
N PRO A 76 -4.15 -10.61 6.57
CA PRO A 76 -5.58 -10.61 6.78
C PRO A 76 -5.94 -11.58 7.91
N MET A 77 -6.70 -11.11 8.89
CA MET A 77 -7.25 -11.99 9.93
C MET A 77 -8.33 -12.91 9.33
N GLY A 78 -8.19 -14.23 9.53
CA GLY A 78 -9.17 -15.26 9.15
C GLY A 78 -8.93 -15.98 7.81
N GLU A 79 -9.89 -16.82 7.41
CA GLU A 79 -9.88 -17.58 6.13
C GLU A 79 -10.06 -16.64 4.92
N ALA A 80 -8.99 -15.96 4.52
CA ALA A 80 -8.98 -15.21 3.29
C ALA A 80 -8.49 -16.10 2.14
N SER A 81 -9.33 -17.04 1.70
CA SER A 81 -9.09 -17.82 0.47
C SER A 81 -8.82 -16.94 -0.75
N TRP A 82 -9.36 -15.70 -0.74
CA TRP A 82 -9.12 -14.66 -1.74
C TRP A 82 -7.74 -13.97 -1.63
N TRP A 83 -7.06 -14.03 -0.48
CA TRP A 83 -5.74 -13.41 -0.24
C TRP A 83 -4.57 -14.27 -0.69
N GLY A 84 -4.74 -15.60 -0.73
CA GLY A 84 -3.63 -16.53 -0.99
C GLY A 84 -2.84 -16.18 -2.26
N ALA A 85 -3.53 -15.83 -3.35
CA ALA A 85 -2.91 -15.42 -4.61
C ALA A 85 -2.18 -14.05 -4.52
N ASP A 86 -2.73 -13.10 -3.76
CA ASP A 86 -2.18 -11.73 -3.63
C ASP A 86 -1.06 -11.64 -2.58
N SER A 87 -0.92 -12.65 -1.71
CA SER A 87 0.06 -12.66 -0.60
C SER A 87 1.52 -12.59 -1.04
N TRP A 88 1.87 -13.31 -2.12
CA TRP A 88 3.23 -13.29 -2.67
C TRP A 88 3.52 -11.96 -3.37
N VAL A 89 2.55 -11.46 -4.13
CA VAL A 89 2.63 -10.17 -4.82
C VAL A 89 2.85 -9.04 -3.81
N TRP A 90 2.10 -9.06 -2.70
CA TRP A 90 2.25 -8.12 -1.59
C TRP A 90 3.66 -8.14 -1.01
N THR A 91 4.15 -9.32 -0.65
CA THR A 91 5.48 -9.50 -0.04
C THR A 91 6.57 -8.99 -0.98
N ARG A 92 6.48 -9.36 -2.27
CA ARG A 92 7.44 -8.92 -3.28
C ARG A 92 7.45 -7.40 -3.45
N LEU A 93 6.28 -6.78 -3.49
CA LEU A 93 6.14 -5.34 -3.61
C LEU A 93 6.73 -4.60 -2.41
N VAL A 94 6.42 -5.04 -1.18
CA VAL A 94 6.99 -4.43 0.04
C VAL A 94 8.52 -4.51 0.02
N GLN A 95 9.09 -5.63 -0.42
CA GLN A 95 10.54 -5.78 -0.54
C GLN A 95 11.15 -4.88 -1.63
N ASP A 96 10.50 -4.74 -2.78
CA ASP A 96 10.93 -3.81 -3.82
C ASP A 96 10.96 -2.36 -3.31
N LEU A 97 9.91 -1.93 -2.61
CA LEU A 97 9.84 -0.59 -2.03
C LEU A 97 10.92 -0.38 -0.95
N ARG A 98 11.17 -1.36 -0.08
CA ARG A 98 12.28 -1.29 0.90
C ARG A 98 13.63 -1.09 0.20
N THR A 99 13.85 -1.83 -0.89
CA THR A 99 15.08 -1.76 -1.68
C THR A 99 15.24 -0.35 -2.28
N ARG A 100 14.17 0.25 -2.79
CA ARG A 100 14.17 1.64 -3.30
C ARG A 100 14.48 2.68 -2.22
N VAL A 101 13.99 2.51 -0.99
CA VAL A 101 14.30 3.43 0.11
C VAL A 101 15.79 3.40 0.47
N VAL A 102 16.38 2.21 0.51
CA VAL A 102 17.81 2.02 0.82
C VAL A 102 18.69 2.60 -0.29
N HIS A 103 18.36 2.35 -1.57
CA HIS A 103 19.18 2.80 -2.70
C HIS A 103 18.90 4.23 -3.17
N GLY A 104 17.73 4.81 -2.84
CA GLY A 104 17.38 6.20 -3.17
C GLY A 104 17.97 7.26 -2.23
N SER A 105 18.79 6.85 -1.26
CA SER A 105 19.47 7.71 -0.27
C SER A 105 20.93 8.03 -0.60
N ALA A 106 21.34 7.81 -1.85
CA ALA A 106 22.65 8.20 -2.38
C ALA A 106 22.57 9.49 -3.19
#